data_AF-A0A1G7W604-F1
#
_entry.id   AF-A0A1G7W604-F1
#
_cell.length_a   1.000
_cell.length_b   1.000
_cell.length_c   1.000
_cell.angle_alpha   90.00
_cell.angle_beta   90.00
_cell.angle_gamma   90.00
#
_symmetry.space_group_name_H-M   'P 1'
#
loop_
_entity.id
_entity.type
_entity.pdbx_description
1 polymer ?
#
loop_
_entity_poly.entity_id
_entity_poly.type
_entity_poly.pdbx_seq_one_letter_code
_entity_poly.pdbx_strand_id
1 'polypeptide(L)'
;MGRPRAFDEEEVVRAAVGLFGGRAYDGVSVDDLVGHLGVHRNSLYKTFGSKRGLYLTALRRHLADDLRPLLETLADAPDVAAVLRLVTSADLGLLLLAAVERAPVDEEVATEVRTALAAVDRAIADALGVPADMAAALTSAALGILLRGNPDDVGAALARRLDSLTGERNPTWQ
;
A
#
# COMPACT_ATOMS: atom_id res chain seq x y z
N MET A 1 -41.00 1.96 -19.12
CA MET A 1 -40.31 2.27 -17.85
C MET A 1 -38.98 1.53 -17.85
N GLY A 2 -37.88 2.23 -18.12
CA GLY A 2 -36.54 1.61 -18.19
C GLY A 2 -36.02 1.33 -16.79
N ARG A 3 -35.74 0.06 -16.49
CA ARG A 3 -35.02 -0.33 -15.28
C ARG A 3 -33.68 0.41 -15.30
N PRO A 4 -33.32 1.22 -14.30
CA PRO A 4 -32.02 1.88 -14.30
C PRO A 4 -30.96 0.79 -14.37
N ARG A 5 -29.96 0.94 -15.25
CA ARG A 5 -28.76 0.09 -15.21
C ARG A 5 -28.19 0.21 -13.79
N ALA A 6 -28.31 -0.84 -12.99
CA ALA A 6 -27.51 -0.97 -11.79
C ALA A 6 -26.07 -1.12 -12.29
N PHE A 7 -25.19 -0.21 -11.87
CA PHE A 7 -23.77 -0.32 -12.15
C PHE A 7 -23.20 -1.40 -11.22
N ASP A 8 -22.10 -2.03 -11.63
CA ASP A 8 -21.38 -2.96 -10.76
C ASP A 8 -20.55 -2.13 -9.75
N GLU A 9 -20.96 -2.16 -8.48
CA GLU A 9 -20.28 -1.41 -7.42
C GLU A 9 -18.81 -1.82 -7.28
N GLU A 10 -18.49 -3.10 -7.47
CA GLU A 10 -17.12 -3.61 -7.38
C GLU A 10 -16.26 -3.13 -8.55
N GLU A 11 -16.82 -3.06 -9.76
CA GLU A 11 -16.13 -2.49 -10.92
C GLU A 11 -15.83 -1.00 -10.70
N VAL A 12 -16.81 -0.26 -10.16
CA VAL A 12 -16.64 1.16 -9.84
C VAL A 12 -15.58 1.39 -8.77
N VAL A 13 -15.55 0.57 -7.73
CA VAL A 13 -14.53 0.66 -6.68
C VAL A 13 -13.15 0.33 -7.24
N ARG A 14 -12.98 -0.73 -8.05
CA ARG A 14 -11.69 -1.04 -8.70
C ARG A 14 -11.21 0.08 -9.61
N ALA A 15 -12.11 0.66 -10.41
CA ALA A 15 -11.75 1.80 -11.26
C ALA A 15 -11.38 3.04 -10.42
N ALA A 16 -12.05 3.27 -9.29
CA ALA A 16 -11.71 4.33 -8.35
C ALA A 16 -10.33 4.12 -7.69
N VAL A 17 -9.93 2.87 -7.39
CA VAL A 17 -8.57 2.55 -6.90
C VAL A 17 -7.52 3.08 -7.87
N GLY A 18 -7.63 2.73 -9.16
CA GLY A 18 -6.69 3.18 -10.18
C GLY A 18 -6.70 4.71 -10.36
N LEU A 19 -7.87 5.34 -10.33
CA LEU A 19 -7.99 6.79 -10.50
C LEU A 19 -7.34 7.57 -9.35
N PHE A 20 -7.64 7.19 -8.10
CA PHE A 20 -7.04 7.82 -6.93
C PHE A 20 -5.55 7.49 -6.79
N GLY A 21 -5.12 6.27 -7.17
CA GLY A 21 -3.71 5.88 -7.19
C GLY A 21 -2.86 6.66 -8.21
N GLY A 22 -3.47 7.18 -9.28
CA GLY A 22 -2.77 7.95 -10.31
C GLY A 22 -2.86 9.47 -10.20
N ARG A 23 -3.85 10.02 -9.47
CA ARG A 23 -4.10 11.48 -9.41
C ARG A 23 -4.26 12.03 -7.99
N ALA A 24 -4.08 11.18 -6.98
CA ALA A 24 -4.29 11.49 -5.58
C ALA A 24 -5.72 11.98 -5.26
N TYR A 25 -6.04 12.22 -3.99
CA TYR A 25 -7.42 12.51 -3.62
C TYR A 25 -7.87 13.84 -4.19
N ASP A 26 -7.15 14.92 -3.94
CA ASP A 26 -7.58 16.28 -4.31
C ASP A 26 -7.52 16.55 -5.82
N GLY A 27 -6.72 15.80 -6.57
CA GLY A 27 -6.63 15.87 -8.03
C GLY A 27 -7.80 15.21 -8.79
N VAL A 28 -8.76 14.60 -8.09
CA VAL A 28 -9.92 13.92 -8.70
C VAL A 28 -11.21 14.66 -8.37
N SER A 29 -11.89 15.26 -9.35
CA SER A 29 -13.20 15.89 -9.12
C SER A 29 -14.34 14.86 -9.15
N VAL A 30 -15.54 15.24 -8.68
CA VAL A 30 -16.72 14.38 -8.83
C VAL A 30 -17.13 14.23 -10.30
N ASP A 31 -16.87 15.24 -11.13
CA ASP A 31 -17.10 15.14 -12.57
C ASP A 31 -16.13 14.15 -13.23
N ASP A 32 -14.87 14.12 -12.79
CA ASP A 32 -13.92 13.08 -13.21
C ASP A 32 -14.41 11.69 -12.82
N LEU A 33 -14.93 11.52 -11.59
CA LEU A 33 -15.47 10.24 -11.12
C LEU A 33 -16.66 9.79 -11.97
N VAL A 34 -17.64 10.67 -12.18
CA VAL A 34 -18.83 10.35 -12.99
C VAL A 34 -18.43 10.02 -14.43
N GLY A 35 -17.53 10.80 -15.03
CA GLY A 35 -17.05 10.60 -16.39
C GLY A 35 -16.22 9.34 -16.56
N HIS A 36 -15.29 9.08 -15.64
CA HIS A 36 -14.36 7.95 -15.71
C HIS A 36 -15.01 6.61 -15.32
N LEU A 37 -15.89 6.63 -14.32
CA LEU A 37 -16.54 5.43 -13.79
C LEU A 37 -17.84 5.08 -14.54
N GLY A 38 -18.30 5.96 -15.44
CA GLY A 38 -19.54 5.74 -16.20
C GLY A 38 -20.82 5.72 -15.35
N VAL A 39 -20.76 6.30 -14.14
CA VAL A 39 -21.89 6.33 -13.20
C VAL A 39 -22.57 7.68 -13.19
N HIS A 40 -23.88 7.71 -12.92
CA HIS A 40 -24.57 8.96 -12.65
C HIS A 40 -24.20 9.52 -11.28
N ARG A 41 -24.03 10.85 -11.19
CA ARG A 41 -23.73 11.58 -9.94
C ARG A 41 -24.66 11.20 -8.78
N ASN A 42 -25.97 11.12 -9.04
CA ASN A 42 -26.94 10.76 -8.00
C ASN A 42 -26.75 9.32 -7.50
N SER A 43 -26.40 8.39 -8.38
CA SER A 43 -26.10 7.00 -8.03
C SER A 43 -24.84 6.90 -7.17
N LEU A 44 -23.78 7.62 -7.55
CA LEU A 44 -22.53 7.69 -6.78
C LEU A 44 -22.80 8.18 -5.36
N TYR A 45 -23.52 9.29 -5.18
CA TYR A 45 -23.85 9.79 -3.84
C TYR A 45 -24.81 8.89 -3.08
N LYS A 46 -25.76 8.24 -3.77
CA LYS A 46 -26.67 7.30 -3.11
C LYS A 46 -25.93 6.08 -2.54
N THR A 47 -24.93 5.55 -3.25
CA THR A 47 -24.18 4.37 -2.82
C THR A 47 -23.05 4.72 -1.85
N PHE A 48 -22.24 5.73 -2.17
CA PHE A 48 -21.02 6.04 -1.43
C PHE A 48 -21.14 7.26 -0.51
N GLY A 49 -22.26 7.99 -0.56
CA GLY A 49 -22.52 9.20 0.22
C GLY A 49 -21.75 10.43 -0.25
N SER A 50 -20.47 10.27 -0.61
CA SER A 50 -19.56 11.35 -0.99
C SER A 50 -18.36 10.81 -1.78
N LYS A 51 -17.57 11.73 -2.36
CA LYS A 51 -16.23 11.41 -2.90
C LYS A 51 -15.34 10.77 -1.82
N ARG A 52 -15.38 11.29 -0.59
CA ARG A 52 -14.64 10.74 0.56
C ARG A 52 -15.06 9.30 0.85
N GLY A 53 -16.37 9.02 0.81
CA GLY A 53 -16.90 7.67 1.02
C GLY A 53 -16.41 6.69 -0.05
N LEU A 54 -16.47 7.08 -1.33
CA LEU A 54 -15.92 6.26 -2.42
C LEU A 54 -14.41 6.06 -2.26
N TYR A 55 -13.66 7.11 -1.89
CA TYR A 55 -12.23 7.02 -1.65
C TYR A 55 -11.87 6.03 -0.53
N LEU A 56 -12.57 6.07 0.61
CA LEU A 56 -12.35 5.11 1.70
C LEU A 56 -12.67 3.69 1.28
N THR A 57 -13.77 3.48 0.52
CA THR A 57 -14.09 2.16 -0.03
C THR A 57 -13.01 1.67 -0.98
N ALA A 58 -12.50 2.54 -1.86
CA ALA A 58 -11.39 2.22 -2.76
C ALA A 58 -10.11 1.89 -1.98
N LEU A 59 -9.73 2.70 -0.99
CA LEU A 59 -8.57 2.43 -0.14
C LEU A 59 -8.68 1.07 0.54
N ARG A 60 -9.80 0.77 1.20
CA ARG A 60 -10.04 -0.53 1.84
C ARG A 60 -9.98 -1.68 0.85
N ARG A 61 -10.50 -1.50 -0.37
CA ARG A 61 -10.43 -2.50 -1.45
C ARG A 61 -8.99 -2.75 -1.88
N HIS A 62 -8.20 -1.70 -2.10
CA HIS A 62 -6.77 -1.82 -2.42
C HIS A 62 -5.99 -2.56 -1.32
N LEU A 63 -6.24 -2.23 -0.05
CA LEU A 63 -5.64 -2.96 1.07
C LEU A 63 -6.09 -4.43 1.13
N ALA A 64 -7.32 -4.73 0.71
CA ALA A 64 -7.84 -6.09 0.69
C ALA A 64 -7.27 -6.93 -0.46
N ASP A 65 -7.12 -6.34 -1.64
CA ASP A 65 -6.80 -7.05 -2.90
C ASP A 65 -5.31 -7.06 -3.22
N ASP A 66 -4.61 -5.95 -2.98
CA ASP A 66 -3.22 -5.78 -3.42
C ASP A 66 -2.22 -5.99 -2.28
N LEU A 67 -2.57 -5.52 -1.07
CA LEU A 67 -1.69 -5.68 0.09
C LEU A 67 -1.71 -7.12 0.62
N ARG A 68 -2.85 -7.81 0.60
CA ARG A 68 -2.97 -9.17 1.15
C ARG A 68 -2.06 -10.19 0.44
N PRO A 69 -2.02 -10.28 -0.91
CA PRO A 69 -1.07 -11.16 -1.58
C PRO A 69 0.39 -10.81 -1.29
N LEU A 70 0.70 -9.52 -1.11
CA LEU A 70 2.04 -9.10 -0.68
C LEU A 70 2.37 -9.66 0.70
N LEU A 71 1.46 -9.57 1.67
CA LEU A 71 1.68 -10.11 3.03
C LEU A 71 1.89 -11.63 3.01
N GLU A 72 1.11 -12.36 2.22
CA GLU A 72 1.27 -13.80 2.03
C GLU A 72 2.64 -14.14 1.44
N THR A 73 3.08 -13.39 0.43
CA THR A 73 4.39 -13.60 -0.20
C THR A 73 5.55 -13.20 0.73
N LEU A 74 5.38 -12.16 1.54
CA LEU A 74 6.37 -11.70 2.51
C LEU A 74 6.60 -12.74 3.62
N ALA A 75 5.57 -13.48 4.02
CA ALA A 75 5.67 -14.51 5.06
C ALA A 75 6.70 -15.61 4.72
N ASP A 76 6.91 -15.86 3.42
CA ASP A 76 7.87 -16.84 2.91
C ASP A 76 9.20 -16.21 2.43
N ALA A 77 9.43 -14.93 2.70
CA ALA A 77 10.63 -14.23 2.24
C ALA A 77 11.89 -14.78 2.95
N PRO A 78 12.90 -15.29 2.21
CA PRO A 78 14.04 -15.97 2.80
C PRO A 78 15.08 -15.02 3.41
N ASP A 79 15.11 -13.76 2.99
CA ASP A 79 16.12 -12.78 3.37
C ASP A 79 15.63 -11.34 3.18
N VAL A 80 16.43 -10.39 3.68
CA VAL A 80 16.16 -8.95 3.56
C VAL A 80 16.10 -8.51 2.09
N ALA A 81 16.93 -9.09 1.22
CA ALA A 81 16.93 -8.71 -0.19
C ALA A 81 15.60 -9.05 -0.87
N ALA A 82 15.01 -10.20 -0.53
CA ALA A 82 13.70 -10.63 -0.99
C ALA A 82 12.61 -9.70 -0.47
N VAL A 83 12.61 -9.37 0.83
CA VAL A 83 11.67 -8.39 1.42
C VAL A 83 11.72 -7.06 0.68
N LEU A 84 12.92 -6.49 0.50
CA LEU A 84 13.07 -5.21 -0.17
C LEU A 84 12.58 -5.26 -1.62
N ARG A 85 12.89 -6.33 -2.37
CA ARG A 85 12.37 -6.53 -3.74
C ARG A 85 10.85 -6.64 -3.77
N LEU A 86 10.26 -7.45 -2.89
CA LEU A 86 8.81 -7.66 -2.84
C LEU A 86 8.07 -6.35 -2.60
N VAL A 87 8.44 -5.61 -1.54
CA VAL A 87 7.80 -4.33 -1.19
C VAL A 87 8.00 -3.27 -2.28
N THR A 88 9.20 -3.19 -2.88
CA THR A 88 9.48 -2.20 -3.95
C THR A 88 8.85 -2.55 -5.30
N SER A 89 8.42 -3.79 -5.50
CA SER A 89 7.72 -4.24 -6.71
C SER A 89 6.19 -4.23 -6.59
N ALA A 90 5.66 -4.05 -5.38
CA ALA A 90 4.24 -4.07 -5.11
C ALA A 90 3.56 -2.77 -5.58
N ASP A 91 2.30 -2.89 -6.01
CA ASP A 91 1.45 -1.71 -6.20
C ASP A 91 1.01 -1.18 -4.84
N LEU A 92 1.71 -0.15 -4.37
CA LEU A 92 1.42 0.57 -3.12
C LEU A 92 1.02 2.02 -3.41
N GLY A 93 0.72 2.37 -4.66
CA GLY A 93 0.54 3.76 -5.08
C GLY A 93 -0.56 4.48 -4.30
N LEU A 94 -1.74 3.85 -4.19
CA LEU A 94 -2.85 4.41 -3.43
C LEU A 94 -2.56 4.50 -1.93
N LEU A 95 -1.93 3.47 -1.34
CA LEU A 95 -1.52 3.50 0.07
C LEU A 95 -0.53 4.65 0.36
N LEU A 96 0.47 4.83 -0.50
CA LEU A 96 1.48 5.88 -0.36
C LEU A 96 0.85 7.29 -0.48
N LEU A 97 0.01 7.51 -1.49
CA LEU A 97 -0.71 8.77 -1.63
C LEU A 97 -1.65 9.02 -0.44
N ALA A 98 -2.33 7.99 0.06
CA ALA A 98 -3.17 8.09 1.25
C ALA A 98 -2.35 8.51 2.48
N ALA A 99 -1.17 7.92 2.68
CA ALA A 99 -0.29 8.22 3.80
C ALA A 99 0.22 9.66 3.77
N VAL A 100 0.56 10.18 2.58
CA VAL A 100 1.17 11.51 2.43
C VAL A 100 0.11 12.61 2.41
N GLU A 101 -0.98 12.45 1.65
CA GLU A 101 -1.94 13.53 1.43
C GLU A 101 -3.11 13.53 2.39
N ARG A 102 -3.70 12.36 2.66
CA ARG A 102 -4.97 12.29 3.39
C ARG A 102 -4.83 11.96 4.87
N ALA A 103 -3.90 11.09 5.24
CA ALA A 103 -3.71 10.72 6.64
C ALA A 103 -3.45 11.92 7.59
N PRO A 104 -2.71 12.99 7.21
CA PRO A 104 -2.49 14.13 8.11
C PRO A 104 -3.76 14.92 8.48
N VAL A 105 -4.84 14.75 7.72
CA VAL A 105 -6.05 15.56 7.78
C VAL A 105 -7.34 14.72 7.79
N ASP A 106 -7.23 13.39 7.82
CA ASP A 106 -8.32 12.42 7.94
C ASP A 106 -7.94 11.27 8.87
N GLU A 107 -8.50 11.24 10.08
CA GLU A 107 -8.13 10.23 11.08
C GLU A 107 -8.54 8.80 10.66
N GLU A 108 -9.62 8.66 9.90
CA GLU A 108 -10.06 7.36 9.41
C GLU A 108 -9.05 6.81 8.40
N VAL A 109 -8.61 7.64 7.45
CA VAL A 109 -7.54 7.27 6.50
C VAL A 109 -6.24 7.00 7.22
N ALA A 110 -5.87 7.82 8.22
CA ALA A 110 -4.67 7.61 9.00
C ALA A 110 -4.68 6.25 9.72
N THR A 111 -5.85 5.83 10.21
CA THR A 111 -6.01 4.52 10.83
C THR A 111 -5.82 3.39 9.82
N GLU A 112 -6.47 3.45 8.65
CA GLU A 112 -6.29 2.44 7.59
C GLU A 112 -4.81 2.33 7.16
N VAL A 113 -4.13 3.45 6.96
CA VAL A 113 -2.70 3.49 6.60
C VAL A 113 -1.82 2.86 7.69
N ARG A 114 -2.01 3.24 8.96
CA ARG A 114 -1.22 2.68 10.07
C ARG A 114 -1.45 1.17 10.22
N THR A 115 -2.69 0.73 10.08
CA THR A 115 -3.04 -0.70 10.13
C THR A 115 -2.38 -1.47 8.99
N ALA A 116 -2.40 -0.93 7.77
CA ALA A 116 -1.73 -1.52 6.61
C ALA A 116 -0.21 -1.66 6.82
N LEU A 117 0.47 -0.58 7.23
CA LEU A 117 1.92 -0.60 7.43
C LEU A 117 2.32 -1.52 8.59
N ALA A 118 1.56 -1.53 9.69
CA ALA A 118 1.80 -2.44 10.81
C ALA A 118 1.65 -3.92 10.40
N ALA A 119 0.77 -4.23 9.44
CA ALA A 119 0.65 -5.58 8.91
C ALA A 119 1.89 -5.99 8.09
N VAL A 120 2.44 -5.06 7.29
CA VAL A 120 3.69 -5.27 6.54
C VAL A 120 4.86 -5.48 7.50
N ASP A 121 5.00 -4.62 8.51
CA ASP A 121 6.05 -4.72 9.54
C ASP A 121 5.99 -6.07 10.25
N ARG A 122 4.79 -6.52 10.61
CA ARG A 122 4.60 -7.84 11.24
C ARG A 122 5.00 -8.98 10.31
N ALA A 123 4.57 -8.97 9.06
CA ALA A 123 4.92 -10.02 8.10
C ALA A 123 6.44 -10.12 7.91
N ILE A 124 7.14 -8.98 7.84
CA ILE A 124 8.61 -8.94 7.74
C ILE A 124 9.28 -9.44 9.02
N ALA A 125 8.78 -9.02 10.19
CA ALA A 125 9.32 -9.46 11.48
C ALA A 125 9.20 -10.99 11.62
N ASP A 126 8.04 -11.53 11.28
CA ASP A 126 7.75 -12.97 11.37
C ASP A 126 8.59 -13.77 10.37
N ALA A 127 8.70 -13.32 9.12
CA ALA A 127 9.46 -14.02 8.07
C ALA A 127 10.97 -14.07 8.35
N LEU A 128 11.55 -12.96 8.81
CA LEU A 128 12.99 -12.85 9.04
C LEU A 128 13.41 -13.18 10.48
N GLY A 129 12.46 -13.37 11.40
CA GLY A 129 12.75 -13.57 12.82
C GLY A 129 13.45 -12.36 13.46
N VAL A 130 13.13 -11.14 13.02
CA VAL A 130 13.76 -9.89 13.49
C VAL A 130 12.87 -9.12 14.46
N PRO A 131 13.44 -8.26 15.32
CA PRO A 131 12.66 -7.35 16.15
C PRO A 131 11.73 -6.43 15.35
N ALA A 132 10.60 -6.04 15.96
CA ALA A 132 9.57 -5.23 15.29
C ALA A 132 10.06 -3.85 14.82
N ASP A 133 10.97 -3.23 15.55
CA ASP A 133 11.58 -1.95 15.17
C ASP A 133 12.52 -2.10 13.96
N MET A 134 13.25 -3.21 13.85
CA MET A 134 14.02 -3.54 12.66
C MET A 134 13.11 -3.78 11.45
N ALA A 135 12.00 -4.51 11.62
CA ALA A 135 11.04 -4.71 10.54
C ALA A 135 10.42 -3.39 10.06
N ALA A 136 10.03 -2.51 10.98
CA ALA A 136 9.56 -1.16 10.65
C ALA A 136 10.62 -0.31 9.93
N ALA A 137 11.90 -0.45 10.31
CA ALA A 137 13.01 0.20 9.62
C ALA A 137 13.20 -0.33 8.18
N LEU A 138 13.03 -1.65 7.97
CA LEU A 138 13.08 -2.27 6.64
C LEU A 138 11.91 -1.80 5.75
N THR A 139 10.69 -1.76 6.28
CA THR A 139 9.53 -1.19 5.57
C THR A 139 9.81 0.26 5.19
N SER A 140 10.27 1.08 6.14
CA SER A 140 10.61 2.49 5.89
C SER A 140 11.67 2.64 4.80
N ALA A 141 12.71 1.79 4.81
CA ALA A 141 13.73 1.78 3.78
C ALA A 141 13.17 1.39 2.41
N ALA A 142 12.35 0.35 2.34
CA ALA A 142 11.70 -0.10 1.10
C ALA A 142 10.79 0.96 0.51
N LEU A 143 9.92 1.58 1.31
CA LEU A 143 9.07 2.69 0.86
C LEU A 143 9.90 3.89 0.40
N GLY A 144 11.00 4.20 1.09
CA GLY A 144 11.93 5.25 0.67
C GLY A 144 12.69 4.93 -0.62
N ILE A 145 12.96 3.66 -0.92
CA ILE A 145 13.52 3.21 -2.20
C ILE A 145 12.48 3.37 -3.31
N LEU A 146 11.26 2.90 -3.08
CA LEU A 146 10.13 3.01 -4.01
C LEU A 146 9.85 4.48 -4.37
N LEU A 147 9.78 5.36 -3.38
CA LEU A 147 9.58 6.81 -3.59
C LEU A 147 10.67 7.45 -4.46
N ARG A 148 11.89 6.91 -4.42
CA ARG A 148 13.02 7.38 -5.23
C ARG A 148 13.06 6.77 -6.64
N GLY A 149 12.02 6.05 -7.04
CA GLY A 149 11.96 5.40 -8.35
C GLY A 149 12.77 4.11 -8.44
N ASN A 150 12.98 3.42 -7.31
CA ASN A 150 13.76 2.19 -7.21
C ASN A 150 15.14 2.29 -7.87
N PRO A 151 16.03 3.18 -7.37
CA PRO A 151 17.37 3.32 -7.91
C PRO A 151 18.14 2.00 -7.87
N ASP A 152 18.85 1.71 -8.97
CA ASP A 152 19.59 0.45 -9.14
C ASP A 152 20.46 0.12 -7.93
N ASP A 153 20.44 -1.15 -7.55
CA ASP A 153 21.26 -1.75 -6.49
C ASP A 153 21.08 -1.21 -5.06
N VAL A 154 20.25 -0.19 -4.79
CA VAL A 154 20.12 0.36 -3.42
C VAL A 154 19.57 -0.67 -2.44
N GLY A 155 18.51 -1.40 -2.82
CA GLY A 155 17.96 -2.47 -1.99
C GLY A 155 18.97 -3.61 -1.77
N ALA A 156 19.68 -4.01 -2.83
CA ALA A 156 20.70 -5.05 -2.74
C ALA A 156 21.90 -4.63 -1.89
N ALA A 157 22.33 -3.37 -1.97
CA ALA A 157 23.41 -2.81 -1.16
C ALA A 157 23.04 -2.76 0.33
N LEU A 158 21.80 -2.36 0.64
CA LEU A 158 21.29 -2.36 2.00
C LEU A 158 21.25 -3.78 2.59
N ALA A 159 20.70 -4.74 1.84
CA ALA A 159 20.65 -6.14 2.26
C ALA A 159 22.04 -6.70 2.56
N ARG A 160 23.00 -6.54 1.63
CA ARG A 160 24.40 -6.97 1.85
C ARG A 160 25.03 -6.37 3.10
N ARG A 161 24.73 -5.10 3.39
CA ARG A 161 25.26 -4.43 4.58
C ARG A 161 24.67 -5.04 5.85
N LEU A 162 23.36 -5.30 5.88
CA LEU A 162 22.70 -5.89 7.04
C LEU A 162 23.19 -7.32 7.31
N ASP A 163 23.39 -8.12 6.26
CA ASP A 163 23.96 -9.48 6.38
C ASP A 163 25.39 -9.45 6.96
N SER A 164 26.21 -8.45 6.57
CA SER A 164 27.56 -8.29 7.11
C SER A 164 27.57 -7.97 8.61
N LEU A 165 26.54 -7.29 9.11
CA LEU A 165 26.43 -6.92 10.53
C LEU A 165 25.91 -8.07 11.40
N THR A 166 25.14 -9.00 10.83
CA THR A 166 24.63 -10.18 11.54
C THR A 166 25.60 -11.37 11.49
N GLY A 167 26.49 -11.41 10.48
CA GLY A 167 27.48 -12.46 10.25
C GLY A 167 28.74 -12.43 11.13
N GLU A 168 29.03 -11.32 11.84
CA GLU A 168 30.26 -11.18 12.66
C GLU A 168 30.09 -11.53 14.16
N ARG A 169 29.34 -12.59 14.48
CA ARG A 169 29.46 -13.28 15.77
C ARG A 169 30.23 -14.59 15.60
N ASN A 170 31.51 -14.48 15.26
CA ASN A 170 32.44 -15.60 15.35
C ASN A 170 32.87 -15.75 16.83
N PRO A 171 32.53 -16.86 17.52
CA PRO A 171 33.02 -17.08 18.87
C PRO A 171 34.49 -17.49 18.77
N THR A 172 35.39 -16.54 18.96
CA THR A 172 36.79 -16.84 19.24
C THR A 172 36.85 -17.53 20.61
N TRP A 173 36.82 -18.86 20.61
CA TRP A 173 37.30 -19.64 21.75
C TRP A 173 38.82 -19.78 21.61
N GLN A 174 39.57 -19.01 22.40
CA GLN A 174 40.92 -19.37 22.86
C GLN A 174 40.82 -19.91 24.27
#